data_AF-A0AAV9GA28-F1
#
_entry.id   AF-A0AAV9GA28-F1
#
_cell.length_a   1.000
_cell.length_b   1.000
_cell.length_c   1.000
_cell.angle_alpha   90.00
_cell.angle_beta   90.00
_cell.angle_gamma   90.00
#
_symmetry.space_group_name_H-M   'P 1'
#
loop_
_entity.id
_entity.type
_entity.pdbx_description
1 polymer ?
#
loop_
_entity_poly.entity_id
_entity_poly.type
_entity_poly.pdbx_seq_one_letter_code
_entity_poly.pdbx_strand_id
1 'polypeptide(L)'
;MSTIASPRDPSSTPLTRRINPPPRDSSVTPTSSTRPSLDINPSSTSSSPNPNTTHTLNPLPPRTSRAANRAALREHYNLKKASASNPGTPTVEINPPPSPHLDGSIPPSPLDAPDFDATSYIASTLANSSLSELLRTYARILGEIRALDAEKKALVYDNYSKLISATETIRRMRSTMDPLNPMAGTLDLVVAKIYEQASGLREGLRREVPEPKKDDRRKRTRELAREVLAVPERLRGLVEEGRVEEAKREWKVPRRLLERWRERGLGGGGVDKLIEEGDAIVGRGEEESGSESESEGSGEDNTT
;
A
#
# COMPACT_ATOMS: atom_id res chain seq x y z
N MET A 1 26.07 -92.55 23.15
CA MET A 1 25.83 -93.18 21.84
C MET A 1 24.51 -92.62 21.31
N SER A 2 24.57 -92.07 20.08
CA SER A 2 23.58 -91.65 19.06
C SER A 2 22.07 -91.87 19.33
N THR A 3 21.09 -91.07 18.86
CA THR A 3 20.72 -90.66 17.48
C THR A 3 19.49 -89.71 17.57
N ILE A 4 19.49 -88.51 16.95
CA ILE A 4 18.81 -88.15 15.68
C ILE A 4 17.30 -88.42 15.63
N ALA A 5 16.48 -87.36 15.49
CA ALA A 5 15.60 -87.11 14.31
C ALA A 5 14.62 -85.94 14.55
N SER A 6 14.71 -84.88 13.74
CA SER A 6 13.54 -84.08 13.32
C SER A 6 12.96 -84.68 12.04
N PRO A 7 11.71 -84.37 11.67
CA PRO A 7 11.56 -83.50 10.50
C PRO A 7 10.31 -82.59 10.45
N ARG A 8 10.52 -81.41 9.83
CA ARG A 8 9.69 -80.70 8.83
C ARG A 8 8.25 -80.24 9.13
N ASP A 9 8.10 -78.92 9.06
CA ASP A 9 6.97 -78.11 8.51
C ASP A 9 6.55 -78.55 7.08
N PRO A 10 5.31 -78.31 6.59
CA PRO A 10 4.97 -76.97 6.09
C PRO A 10 3.47 -76.54 5.94
N SER A 11 3.30 -75.21 5.88
CA SER A 11 2.45 -74.45 4.93
C SER A 11 1.00 -74.04 5.23
N SER A 12 0.79 -72.75 4.96
CA SER A 12 -0.32 -72.14 4.18
C SER A 12 -1.62 -71.73 4.89
N THR A 13 -1.75 -70.40 4.97
CA THR A 13 -2.95 -69.55 5.05
C THR A 13 -4.03 -69.92 4.01
N PRO A 14 -5.34 -69.60 4.18
CA PRO A 14 -5.81 -68.22 3.97
C PRO A 14 -6.99 -67.70 4.84
N LEU A 15 -7.07 -66.36 4.80
CA LEU A 15 -8.08 -65.38 5.21
C LEU A 15 -9.50 -65.84 5.59
N THR A 16 -10.07 -65.16 6.60
CA THR A 16 -11.41 -64.58 6.51
C THR A 16 -11.60 -63.36 7.42
N ARG A 17 -12.33 -62.38 6.88
CA ARG A 17 -12.69 -61.06 7.40
C ARG A 17 -13.94 -61.15 8.28
N ARG A 18 -13.98 -60.45 9.43
CA ARG A 18 -15.26 -60.05 10.05
C ARG A 18 -15.15 -58.73 10.83
N ILE A 19 -16.25 -57.99 10.77
CA ILE A 19 -16.47 -56.58 11.08
C ILE A 19 -17.25 -56.46 12.42
N ASN A 20 -16.99 -55.37 13.18
CA ASN A 20 -17.81 -54.69 14.23
C ASN A 20 -17.93 -55.29 15.66
N PRO A 21 -18.30 -54.50 16.72
CA PRO A 21 -18.15 -53.04 17.01
C PRO A 21 -17.82 -52.73 18.54
N PRO A 22 -18.28 -51.65 19.25
CA PRO A 22 -17.49 -50.75 20.13
C PRO A 22 -17.91 -50.90 21.64
N PRO A 23 -17.99 -49.91 22.56
CA PRO A 23 -17.44 -48.53 22.73
C PRO A 23 -16.83 -48.29 24.15
N ARG A 24 -16.38 -47.05 24.46
CA ARG A 24 -16.76 -46.21 25.65
C ARG A 24 -15.63 -45.31 26.18
N ASP A 25 -16.05 -44.09 26.53
CA ASP A 25 -15.35 -43.02 27.23
C ASP A 25 -14.65 -43.47 28.53
N SER A 26 -13.51 -42.86 28.85
CA SER A 26 -13.27 -42.22 30.16
C SER A 26 -11.88 -41.57 30.22
N SER A 27 -11.91 -40.27 30.53
CA SER A 27 -10.94 -39.49 31.32
C SER A 27 -9.66 -40.19 31.81
N VAL A 28 -8.50 -39.77 31.29
CA VAL A 28 -7.24 -39.81 32.05
C VAL A 28 -6.40 -38.60 31.67
N THR A 29 -6.23 -37.65 32.60
CA THR A 29 -5.06 -36.77 32.64
C THR A 29 -3.88 -37.57 33.19
N PRO A 30 -2.70 -37.55 32.54
CA PRO A 30 -1.46 -37.82 33.24
C PRO A 30 -0.67 -36.52 33.48
N THR A 31 -0.52 -36.22 34.76
CA THR A 31 0.57 -35.43 35.31
C THR A 31 1.89 -36.21 35.16
N SER A 32 3.00 -35.54 34.83
CA SER A 32 4.41 -35.88 35.17
C SER A 32 5.30 -35.37 34.02
N SER A 33 6.03 -34.25 34.12
CA SER A 33 7.25 -33.98 34.91
C SER A 33 8.49 -34.77 34.49
N THR A 34 9.32 -34.20 33.61
CA THR A 34 10.80 -34.33 33.62
C THR A 34 11.46 -33.26 32.72
N ARG A 35 12.30 -32.41 33.31
CA ARG A 35 13.30 -31.49 32.68
C ARG A 35 14.52 -32.30 32.15
N PRO A 36 15.67 -31.77 31.59
CA PRO A 36 16.16 -30.39 31.35
C PRO A 36 16.99 -30.19 30.03
N SER A 37 17.71 -29.04 29.94
CA SER A 37 18.75 -28.56 28.96
C SER A 37 18.19 -27.84 27.73
N LEU A 38 18.33 -26.52 27.51
CA LEU A 38 19.42 -25.55 27.73
C LEU A 38 20.61 -25.81 26.79
N ASP A 39 20.49 -25.27 25.57
CA ASP A 39 21.62 -24.85 24.76
C ASP A 39 21.44 -23.39 24.32
N ILE A 40 22.57 -22.70 24.32
CA ILE A 40 22.76 -21.26 24.26
C ILE A 40 23.41 -20.90 22.91
N ASN A 41 22.95 -19.77 22.33
CA ASN A 41 23.57 -18.89 21.32
C ASN A 41 23.56 -19.26 19.82
N PRO A 42 23.77 -18.29 18.89
CA PRO A 42 24.01 -16.85 19.07
C PRO A 42 23.16 -15.89 18.19
N SER A 43 23.26 -14.61 18.56
CA SER A 43 22.91 -13.39 17.84
C SER A 43 23.07 -13.40 16.31
N SER A 44 22.09 -12.82 15.60
CA SER A 44 22.33 -11.75 14.60
C SER A 44 21.02 -11.24 13.98
N THR A 45 20.75 -9.96 14.20
CA THR A 45 20.22 -8.98 13.24
C THR A 45 19.51 -9.51 11.98
N SER A 46 18.21 -9.26 11.86
CA SER A 46 17.66 -8.87 10.56
C SER A 46 16.54 -7.85 10.74
N SER A 47 16.78 -6.67 10.20
CA SER A 47 15.79 -5.63 9.96
C SER A 47 14.64 -6.18 9.13
N SER A 48 13.42 -5.69 9.39
CA SER A 48 12.39 -5.68 8.36
C SER A 48 11.51 -4.43 8.45
N PRO A 49 11.02 -3.95 7.30
CA PRO A 49 10.79 -2.53 7.05
C PRO A 49 9.31 -2.18 7.16
N ASN A 50 9.02 -0.95 7.56
CA ASN A 50 7.66 -0.39 7.44
C ASN A 50 7.67 0.71 6.39
N PRO A 51 6.81 0.65 5.35
CA PRO A 51 6.74 1.68 4.33
C PRO A 51 5.80 2.81 4.75
N ASN A 52 6.18 4.02 4.34
CA ASN A 52 5.38 5.23 4.20
C ASN A 52 5.08 6.06 5.47
N THR A 53 5.98 7.00 5.77
CA THR A 53 5.58 8.37 6.16
C THR A 53 6.67 9.34 5.69
N THR A 54 6.25 10.38 4.98
CA THR A 54 7.06 11.38 4.30
C THR A 54 7.78 12.32 5.27
N HIS A 55 9.03 12.64 4.93
CA HIS A 55 9.98 13.45 5.69
C HIS A 55 9.65 14.96 5.66
N THR A 56 9.71 15.61 6.82
CA THR A 56 10.19 17.00 6.93
C THR A 56 11.30 17.03 7.98
N LEU A 57 12.43 17.62 7.59
CA LEU A 57 13.68 17.65 8.33
C LEU A 57 13.73 18.91 9.22
N ASN A 58 13.91 18.75 10.52
CA ASN A 58 14.69 19.70 11.33
C ASN A 58 15.15 19.08 12.67
N PRO A 59 16.26 19.57 13.26
CA PRO A 59 17.13 18.78 14.12
C PRO A 59 16.75 18.79 15.61
N LEU A 60 17.29 17.78 16.28
CA LEU A 60 17.18 17.36 17.69
C LEU A 60 17.09 18.50 18.75
N PRO A 61 16.39 18.26 19.87
CA PRO A 61 17.14 18.13 21.13
C PRO A 61 16.86 16.81 21.88
N PRO A 62 17.81 16.33 22.70
CA PRO A 62 17.81 14.98 23.22
C PRO A 62 16.96 14.87 24.51
N ARG A 63 16.53 13.63 24.80
CA ARG A 63 15.97 13.15 26.10
C ARG A 63 14.45 13.29 26.33
N THR A 64 13.59 12.63 25.55
CA THR A 64 12.23 12.23 26.03
C THR A 64 11.63 10.99 25.33
N SER A 65 12.23 10.47 24.25
CA SER A 65 11.59 9.45 23.40
C SER A 65 11.22 8.17 24.16
N ARG A 66 12.00 7.73 25.15
CA ARG A 66 11.69 6.51 25.93
C ARG A 66 10.48 6.69 26.86
N ALA A 67 10.26 7.90 27.40
CA ALA A 67 9.12 8.20 28.25
C ALA A 67 7.83 8.36 27.42
N ALA A 68 7.93 9.01 26.26
CA ALA A 68 6.83 9.11 25.29
C ALA A 68 6.42 7.74 24.73
N ASN A 69 7.39 6.88 24.39
CA ASN A 69 7.12 5.51 23.93
C ASN A 69 6.46 4.67 25.05
N ARG A 70 6.91 4.83 26.29
CA ARG A 70 6.31 4.16 27.46
C ARG A 70 4.88 4.65 27.74
N ALA A 71 4.57 5.93 27.50
CA ALA A 71 3.22 6.47 27.62
C ALA A 71 2.29 5.92 26.53
N ALA A 72 2.74 5.92 25.27
CA ALA A 72 1.98 5.37 24.14
C ALA A 72 1.66 3.87 24.32
N LEU A 73 2.62 3.10 24.82
CA LEU A 73 2.41 1.69 25.14
C LEU A 73 1.38 1.50 26.27
N ARG A 74 1.38 2.37 27.28
CA ARG A 74 0.39 2.30 28.38
C ARG A 74 -1.03 2.62 27.94
N GLU A 75 -1.18 3.54 26.99
CA GLU A 75 -2.47 3.87 26.39
C GLU A 75 -2.97 2.72 25.50
N HIS A 76 -2.08 2.15 24.68
CA HIS A 76 -2.37 1.01 23.81
C HIS A 76 -2.81 -0.24 24.59
N TYR A 77 -2.27 -0.46 25.79
CA TYR A 77 -2.62 -1.61 26.64
C TYR A 77 -3.64 -1.28 27.75
N ASN A 78 -4.21 -0.06 27.77
CA ASN A 78 -5.22 0.39 28.74
C ASN A 78 -4.89 0.15 30.23
N LEU A 79 -3.61 0.03 30.61
CA LEU A 79 -3.17 -0.31 31.97
C LEU A 79 -3.71 0.65 33.05
N LYS A 80 -4.02 1.89 32.68
CA LYS A 80 -4.53 2.93 33.60
C LYS A 80 -6.00 2.74 33.98
N LYS A 81 -6.78 1.99 33.18
CA LYS A 81 -8.20 1.71 33.46
C LYS A 81 -8.38 0.57 34.46
N ALA A 82 -7.46 -0.40 34.50
CA ALA A 82 -7.50 -1.51 35.44
C ALA A 82 -7.25 -1.11 36.91
N SER A 83 -6.59 0.03 37.15
CA SER A 83 -6.29 0.48 38.51
C SER A 83 -7.41 1.32 39.16
N ALA A 84 -8.47 1.67 38.41
CA ALA A 84 -9.55 2.54 38.88
C ALA A 84 -10.92 1.85 39.02
N SER A 85 -11.04 0.55 38.69
CA SER A 85 -12.34 -0.12 38.57
C SER A 85 -12.61 -1.30 39.50
N ASN A 86 -11.82 -1.53 40.56
CA ASN A 86 -12.08 -2.63 41.52
C ASN A 86 -12.16 -2.13 42.98
N PRO A 87 -13.38 -1.89 43.53
CA PRO A 87 -13.58 -1.64 44.95
C PRO A 87 -14.00 -2.94 45.67
N GLY A 88 -13.08 -3.89 45.86
CA GLY A 88 -13.51 -5.22 46.36
C GLY A 88 -12.48 -6.20 46.92
N THR A 89 -11.28 -5.80 47.32
CA THR A 89 -10.34 -6.73 47.99
C THR A 89 -9.71 -6.08 49.22
N PRO A 90 -9.86 -6.66 50.44
CA PRO A 90 -9.24 -6.12 51.64
C PRO A 90 -7.76 -6.54 51.65
N THR A 91 -6.89 -5.63 51.20
CA THR A 91 -5.45 -5.78 51.42
C THR A 91 -5.13 -5.31 52.83
N VAL A 92 -4.67 -6.23 53.67
CA VAL A 92 -4.16 -5.95 55.02
C VAL A 92 -3.01 -4.94 54.91
N GLU A 93 -3.29 -3.73 55.35
CA GLU A 93 -2.42 -2.56 55.31
C GLU A 93 -1.41 -2.63 56.45
N ILE A 94 -0.25 -3.25 56.19
CA ILE A 94 0.95 -3.01 57.01
C ILE A 94 1.59 -1.75 56.44
N ASN A 95 1.27 -0.62 57.05
CA ASN A 95 1.68 0.74 56.68
C ASN A 95 3.21 0.93 56.84
N PRO A 96 3.99 1.16 55.76
CA PRO A 96 5.24 1.91 55.84
C PRO A 96 4.98 3.37 55.42
N PRO A 97 5.77 4.34 55.90
CA PRO A 97 5.47 5.76 55.75
C PRO A 97 5.32 6.21 54.29
N PRO A 98 4.49 7.26 54.04
CA PRO A 98 4.08 7.65 52.70
C PRO A 98 5.27 8.21 51.90
N SER A 99 5.70 7.46 50.88
CA SER A 99 6.68 7.93 49.91
C SER A 99 5.95 8.60 48.73
N PRO A 100 6.21 9.86 48.41
CA PRO A 100 5.45 10.62 47.42
C PRO A 100 6.03 10.39 46.03
N HIS A 101 5.86 9.19 45.44
CA HIS A 101 6.30 8.95 44.06
C HIS A 101 5.21 8.27 43.24
N LEU A 102 4.35 9.12 42.67
CA LEU A 102 3.37 8.84 41.61
C LEU A 102 4.04 8.67 40.24
N ASP A 103 5.11 7.88 40.17
CA ASP A 103 5.67 7.44 38.91
C ASP A 103 5.88 5.93 39.02
N GLY A 104 5.25 5.16 38.15
CA GLY A 104 5.34 3.68 38.14
C GLY A 104 6.71 3.16 37.73
N SER A 105 7.79 3.84 38.14
CA SER A 105 9.16 3.39 38.11
C SER A 105 9.50 2.94 39.52
N ILE A 106 9.56 1.62 39.71
CA ILE A 106 10.21 1.06 40.90
C ILE A 106 11.64 1.67 40.89
N PRO A 107 12.06 2.36 41.97
CA PRO A 107 13.42 2.89 42.03
C PRO A 107 14.40 1.73 41.84
N PRO A 108 15.47 1.90 41.02
CA PRO A 108 16.40 0.82 40.73
C PRO A 108 16.94 0.26 42.06
N SER A 109 16.64 -1.00 42.33
CA SER A 109 17.12 -1.69 43.52
C SER A 109 18.62 -1.95 43.34
N PRO A 110 19.44 -1.94 44.40
CA PRO A 110 20.81 -2.42 44.31
C PRO A 110 20.90 -3.88 43.80
N LEU A 111 19.79 -4.63 43.92
CA LEU A 111 19.61 -5.98 43.36
C LEU A 111 19.48 -6.01 41.83
N ASP A 112 19.15 -4.88 41.19
CA ASP A 112 18.94 -4.76 39.75
C ASP A 112 20.21 -4.28 39.01
N ALA A 113 21.34 -4.15 39.73
CA ALA A 113 22.61 -3.72 39.14
C ALA A 113 23.16 -4.81 38.18
N PRO A 114 23.72 -4.44 37.02
CA PRO A 114 24.25 -5.40 36.06
C PRO A 114 25.42 -6.23 36.60
N ASP A 115 26.20 -5.66 37.52
CA ASP A 115 27.35 -6.29 38.17
C ASP A 115 27.00 -6.79 39.59
N PHE A 116 25.75 -7.16 39.83
CA PHE A 116 25.29 -7.59 41.14
C PHE A 116 26.00 -8.88 41.61
N ASP A 117 26.75 -8.78 42.72
CA ASP A 117 27.31 -9.92 43.43
C ASP A 117 26.49 -10.22 44.69
N ALA A 118 25.82 -11.38 44.67
CA ALA A 118 25.00 -11.83 45.79
C ALA A 118 25.80 -12.05 47.07
N THR A 119 27.06 -12.50 46.96
CA THR A 119 27.85 -12.89 48.13
C THR A 119 28.31 -11.67 48.94
N SER A 120 28.86 -10.65 48.27
CA SER A 120 29.20 -9.37 48.92
C SER A 120 27.97 -8.61 49.40
N TYR A 121 26.85 -8.66 48.67
CA TYR A 121 25.59 -8.04 49.10
C TYR A 121 25.05 -8.68 50.38
N ILE A 122 25.03 -10.01 50.48
CA ILE A 122 24.57 -10.72 51.68
C ILE A 122 25.53 -10.45 52.85
N ALA A 123 26.84 -10.52 52.63
CA ALA A 123 27.84 -10.26 53.67
C ALA A 123 27.74 -8.84 54.22
N SER A 124 27.62 -7.83 53.35
CA SER A 124 27.44 -6.44 53.75
C SER A 124 26.09 -6.18 54.43
N THR A 125 25.02 -6.84 53.98
CA THR A 125 23.69 -6.73 54.61
C THR A 125 23.71 -7.34 56.00
N LEU A 126 24.30 -8.52 56.19
CA LEU A 126 24.41 -9.17 57.50
C LEU A 126 25.31 -8.38 58.48
N ALA A 127 26.37 -7.74 57.98
CA ALA A 127 27.29 -6.96 58.81
C ALA A 127 26.68 -5.62 59.27
N ASN A 128 25.82 -5.00 58.46
CA ASN A 128 25.36 -3.62 58.69
C ASN A 128 23.87 -3.49 59.07
N SER A 129 23.09 -4.57 59.04
CA SER A 129 21.66 -4.53 59.36
C SER A 129 21.32 -5.24 60.66
N SER A 130 20.27 -4.76 61.32
CA SER A 130 19.67 -5.42 62.48
C SER A 130 18.79 -6.61 62.06
N LEU A 131 18.53 -7.55 62.98
CA LEU A 131 17.66 -8.71 62.69
C LEU A 131 16.26 -8.32 62.19
N SER A 132 15.68 -7.24 62.71
CA SER A 132 14.36 -6.74 62.29
C SER A 132 14.38 -6.20 60.86
N GLU A 133 15.44 -5.50 60.47
CA GLU A 133 15.66 -5.05 59.09
C GLU A 133 15.88 -6.24 58.17
N LEU A 134 16.66 -7.24 58.58
CA LEU A 134 16.88 -8.46 57.80
C LEU A 134 15.57 -9.20 57.54
N LEU A 135 14.70 -9.36 58.54
CA LEU A 135 13.38 -9.98 58.36
C LEU A 135 12.48 -9.15 57.42
N ARG A 136 12.53 -7.83 57.51
CA ARG A 136 11.78 -6.94 56.60
C ARG A 136 12.28 -7.05 55.17
N THR A 137 13.60 -7.08 54.95
CA THR A 137 14.19 -7.28 53.61
C THR A 137 13.87 -8.65 53.04
N TYR A 138 13.91 -9.71 53.86
CA TYR A 138 13.48 -11.05 53.45
C TYR A 138 12.01 -11.07 53.01
N ALA A 139 11.10 -10.51 53.80
CA ALA A 139 9.68 -10.44 53.44
C ALA A 139 9.46 -9.64 52.16
N ARG A 140 10.20 -8.54 51.95
CA ARG A 140 10.18 -7.74 50.72
C ARG A 140 10.61 -8.55 49.51
N ILE A 141 11.80 -9.17 49.56
CA ILE A 141 12.36 -9.96 48.45
C ILE A 141 11.44 -11.14 48.14
N LEU A 142 10.89 -11.80 49.16
CA LEU A 142 9.93 -12.89 48.95
C LEU A 142 8.65 -12.42 48.26
N GLY A 143 8.18 -11.21 48.57
CA GLY A 143 7.08 -10.56 47.86
C GLY A 143 7.43 -10.27 46.40
N GLU A 144 8.60 -9.69 46.16
CA GLU A 144 9.13 -9.36 44.82
C GLU A 144 9.29 -10.62 43.95
N ILE A 145 9.82 -11.72 44.49
CA ILE A 145 9.93 -13.00 43.77
C ILE A 145 8.56 -13.49 43.30
N ARG A 146 7.54 -13.43 44.16
CA ARG A 146 6.18 -13.86 43.79
C ARG A 146 5.54 -12.92 42.77
N ALA A 147 5.76 -11.61 42.91
CA ALA A 147 5.27 -10.63 41.95
C ALA A 147 5.90 -10.82 40.56
N LEU A 148 7.22 -11.04 40.50
CA LEU A 148 7.94 -11.31 39.25
C LEU A 148 7.52 -12.63 38.61
N ASP A 149 7.24 -13.68 39.38
CA ASP A 149 6.70 -14.93 38.83
C ASP A 149 5.30 -14.74 38.24
N ALA A 150 4.44 -13.96 38.93
CA ALA A 150 3.12 -13.62 38.42
C ALA A 150 3.19 -12.77 37.14
N GLU A 151 4.07 -11.77 37.10
CA GLU A 151 4.29 -10.93 35.91
C GLU A 151 4.82 -11.75 34.74
N LYS A 152 5.81 -12.62 34.98
CA LYS A 152 6.32 -13.55 33.96
C LYS A 152 5.21 -14.40 33.37
N LYS A 153 4.34 -14.98 34.22
CA LYS A 153 3.19 -15.76 33.76
C LYS A 153 2.24 -14.90 32.93
N ALA A 154 1.91 -13.69 33.41
CA ALA A 154 1.03 -12.77 32.70
C ALA A 154 1.58 -12.41 31.30
N LEU A 155 2.89 -12.15 31.18
CA LEU A 155 3.53 -11.88 29.89
C LEU A 155 3.46 -13.07 28.93
N VAL A 156 3.65 -14.28 29.44
CA VAL A 156 3.54 -15.51 28.66
C VAL A 156 2.10 -15.70 28.17
N TYR A 157 1.10 -15.51 29.03
CA TYR A 157 -0.31 -15.61 28.65
C TYR A 157 -0.72 -14.55 27.62
N ASP A 158 -0.28 -13.31 27.79
CA ASP A 158 -0.54 -12.23 26.85
C ASP A 158 0.11 -12.53 25.49
N ASN A 159 1.35 -13.00 25.46
CA ASN A 159 2.03 -13.38 24.23
C ASN A 159 1.33 -14.53 23.50
N TYR A 160 0.97 -15.61 24.21
CA TYR A 160 0.25 -16.72 23.60
C TYR A 160 -1.15 -16.31 23.14
N SER A 161 -1.86 -15.50 23.92
CA SER A 161 -3.17 -14.96 23.53
C SER A 161 -3.08 -14.14 22.24
N LYS A 162 -2.05 -13.28 22.12
CA LYS A 162 -1.76 -12.51 20.91
C LYS A 162 -1.46 -13.42 19.72
N LEU A 163 -0.60 -14.42 19.88
CA LEU A 163 -0.28 -15.38 18.81
C LEU A 163 -1.52 -16.12 18.32
N ILE A 164 -2.33 -16.63 19.25
CA ILE A 164 -3.59 -17.30 18.93
C ILE A 164 -4.52 -16.36 18.16
N SER A 165 -4.68 -15.12 18.63
CA SER A 165 -5.52 -14.11 17.96
C SER A 165 -5.02 -13.77 16.55
N ALA A 166 -3.70 -13.72 16.36
CA ALA A 166 -3.09 -13.46 15.06
C ALA A 166 -3.32 -14.64 14.11
N THR A 167 -3.15 -15.87 14.58
CA THR A 167 -3.42 -17.07 13.78
C THR A 167 -4.90 -17.18 13.39
N GLU A 168 -5.81 -16.81 14.28
CA GLU A 168 -7.24 -16.78 14.01
C GLU A 168 -7.58 -15.67 13.00
N THR A 169 -6.92 -14.52 13.09
CA THR A 169 -7.06 -13.44 12.09
C THR A 169 -6.59 -13.91 10.71
N ILE A 170 -5.44 -14.58 10.61
CA ILE A 170 -4.96 -15.18 9.36
C ILE A 170 -5.96 -16.20 8.82
N ARG A 171 -6.54 -17.03 9.68
CA ARG A 171 -7.57 -18.01 9.30
C ARG A 171 -8.81 -17.32 8.72
N ARG A 172 -9.30 -16.25 9.35
CA ARG A 172 -10.43 -15.45 8.86
C ARG A 172 -10.13 -14.73 7.54
N MET A 173 -8.93 -14.17 7.41
CA MET A 173 -8.49 -13.55 6.15
C MET A 173 -8.48 -14.57 5.03
N ARG A 174 -7.95 -15.77 5.28
CA ARG A 174 -7.95 -16.87 4.31
C ARG A 174 -9.36 -17.31 3.95
N SER A 175 -10.24 -17.54 4.92
CA SER A 175 -11.64 -17.92 4.63
C SER A 175 -12.45 -16.83 3.93
N THR A 176 -12.02 -15.56 4.01
CA THR A 176 -12.63 -14.44 3.27
C THR A 176 -12.04 -14.31 1.86
N MET A 177 -10.77 -14.69 1.65
CA MET A 177 -10.11 -14.71 0.34
C MET A 177 -10.45 -15.95 -0.50
N ASP A 178 -10.59 -17.12 0.11
CA ASP A 178 -11.00 -18.36 -0.58
C ASP A 178 -12.30 -18.18 -1.40
N PRO A 179 -13.36 -17.47 -0.92
CA PRO A 179 -14.56 -17.16 -1.69
C PRO A 179 -14.43 -15.95 -2.63
N LEU A 180 -13.29 -15.25 -2.72
CA LEU A 180 -13.06 -14.26 -3.78
C LEU A 180 -12.62 -14.91 -5.10
N ASN A 181 -12.16 -16.16 -5.06
CA ASN A 181 -11.86 -16.93 -6.27
C ASN A 181 -13.09 -17.18 -7.18
N PRO A 182 -14.29 -17.50 -6.67
CA PRO A 182 -15.50 -17.56 -7.51
C PRO A 182 -15.98 -16.19 -8.00
N MET A 183 -15.69 -15.07 -7.32
CA MET A 183 -15.97 -13.73 -7.84
C MET A 183 -15.03 -13.32 -8.99
N ALA A 184 -13.78 -13.79 -8.98
CA ALA A 184 -12.91 -13.68 -10.17
C ALA A 184 -13.51 -14.46 -11.36
N GLY A 185 -14.05 -15.65 -11.10
CA GLY A 185 -14.77 -16.43 -12.11
C GLY A 185 -16.03 -15.75 -12.65
N THR A 186 -16.79 -15.01 -11.83
CA THR A 186 -17.94 -14.25 -12.32
C THR A 186 -17.53 -13.04 -13.16
N LEU A 187 -16.41 -12.39 -12.86
CA LEU A 187 -15.89 -11.29 -13.68
C LEU A 187 -15.51 -11.77 -15.08
N ASP A 188 -14.80 -12.90 -15.19
CA ASP A 188 -14.45 -13.48 -16.50
C ASP A 188 -15.70 -13.82 -17.33
N LEU A 189 -16.75 -14.37 -16.68
CA LEU A 189 -18.03 -14.63 -17.34
C LEU A 189 -18.73 -13.34 -17.80
N VAL A 190 -18.68 -12.27 -17.00
CA VAL A 190 -19.25 -10.96 -17.36
C VAL A 190 -18.48 -10.32 -18.51
N VAL A 191 -17.15 -10.38 -18.50
CA VAL A 191 -16.30 -9.86 -19.58
C VAL A 191 -16.56 -10.62 -20.88
N ALA A 192 -16.68 -11.95 -20.82
CA ALA A 192 -17.03 -12.77 -21.98
C ALA A 192 -18.40 -12.36 -22.56
N LYS A 193 -19.40 -12.15 -21.70
CA LYS A 193 -20.73 -11.70 -22.12
C LYS A 193 -20.71 -10.30 -22.75
N ILE A 194 -19.96 -9.37 -22.19
CA ILE A 194 -19.82 -8.01 -22.75
C ILE A 194 -19.15 -8.08 -24.13
N TYR A 195 -18.12 -8.90 -24.29
CA TYR A 195 -17.46 -9.08 -25.58
C TYR A 195 -18.40 -9.66 -26.63
N GLU A 196 -19.19 -10.68 -26.27
CA GLU A 196 -20.22 -11.25 -27.14
C GLU A 196 -21.23 -10.18 -27.57
N GLN A 197 -21.77 -9.41 -26.61
CA GLN A 197 -22.72 -8.33 -26.89
C GLN A 197 -22.11 -7.22 -27.77
N ALA A 198 -20.88 -6.80 -27.48
CA ALA A 198 -20.18 -5.76 -28.25
C ALA A 198 -19.86 -6.22 -29.67
N SER A 199 -19.45 -7.49 -29.84
CA SER A 199 -19.21 -8.07 -31.15
C SER A 199 -20.50 -8.20 -31.97
N GLY A 200 -21.61 -8.61 -31.34
CA GLY A 200 -22.93 -8.63 -31.95
C GLY A 200 -23.40 -7.25 -32.39
N LEU A 201 -23.23 -6.23 -31.54
CA LEU A 201 -23.55 -4.84 -31.88
C LEU A 201 -22.70 -4.31 -33.04
N ARG A 202 -21.39 -4.59 -33.03
CA ARG A 202 -20.48 -4.19 -34.11
C ARG A 202 -20.86 -4.83 -35.44
N GLU A 203 -21.21 -6.11 -35.44
CA GLU A 203 -21.66 -6.81 -36.65
C GLU A 203 -23.02 -6.29 -37.13
N GLY A 204 -23.95 -5.99 -36.20
CA GLY A 204 -25.21 -5.33 -36.51
C GLY A 204 -25.01 -3.96 -37.16
N LEU A 205 -24.16 -3.11 -36.58
CA LEU A 205 -23.84 -1.80 -37.13
C LEU A 205 -23.13 -1.89 -38.48
N ARG A 206 -22.25 -2.90 -38.68
CA ARG A 206 -21.58 -3.15 -39.96
C ARG A 206 -22.57 -3.58 -41.05
N ARG A 207 -23.67 -4.24 -40.68
CA ARG A 207 -24.76 -4.60 -41.60
C ARG A 207 -25.64 -3.40 -41.94
N GLU A 208 -25.94 -2.54 -40.97
CA GLU A 208 -26.77 -1.35 -41.17
C GLU A 208 -26.03 -0.17 -41.83
N VAL A 209 -24.73 -0.06 -41.62
CA VAL A 209 -23.88 0.96 -42.24
C VAL A 209 -22.95 0.29 -43.25
N PRO A 210 -23.36 0.20 -44.53
CA PRO A 210 -22.46 -0.25 -45.59
C PRO A 210 -21.23 0.67 -45.64
N GLU A 211 -20.05 0.12 -45.88
CA GLU A 211 -18.86 0.93 -46.10
C GLU A 211 -19.15 2.02 -47.15
N PRO A 212 -18.78 3.30 -46.89
CA PRO A 212 -19.05 4.36 -47.84
C PRO A 212 -18.42 3.97 -49.18
N LYS A 213 -19.25 3.89 -50.23
CA LYS A 213 -18.80 3.50 -51.57
C LYS A 213 -17.59 4.35 -51.92
N LYS A 214 -16.52 3.72 -52.43
CA LYS A 214 -15.25 4.39 -52.78
C LYS A 214 -15.48 5.64 -53.65
N ASP A 215 -16.54 5.63 -54.45
CA ASP A 215 -16.94 6.75 -55.30
C ASP A 215 -17.46 7.97 -54.53
N ASP A 216 -18.21 7.79 -53.44
CA ASP A 216 -18.70 8.90 -52.62
C ASP A 216 -17.57 9.57 -51.86
N ARG A 217 -16.60 8.78 -51.38
CA ARG A 217 -15.36 9.31 -50.81
C ARG A 217 -14.56 10.10 -51.84
N ARG A 218 -14.44 9.58 -53.07
CA ARG A 218 -13.74 10.27 -54.18
C ARG A 218 -14.44 11.57 -54.60
N LYS A 219 -15.78 11.59 -54.66
CA LYS A 219 -16.57 12.80 -54.97
C LYS A 219 -16.32 13.89 -53.94
N ARG A 220 -16.45 13.59 -52.65
CA ARG A 220 -16.19 14.55 -51.56
C ARG A 220 -14.75 15.09 -51.60
N THR A 221 -13.77 14.24 -51.85
CA THR A 221 -12.37 14.71 -51.98
C THR A 221 -12.15 15.61 -53.21
N ARG A 222 -12.87 15.38 -54.31
CA ARG A 222 -12.80 16.23 -55.51
C ARG A 222 -13.49 17.58 -55.30
N GLU A 223 -14.61 17.60 -54.59
CA GLU A 223 -15.32 18.83 -54.23
C GLU A 223 -14.44 19.72 -53.34
N LEU A 224 -13.83 19.14 -52.30
CA LEU A 224 -12.87 19.86 -51.45
C LEU A 224 -11.67 20.39 -52.25
N ALA A 225 -11.14 19.61 -53.20
CA ALA A 225 -10.06 20.08 -54.07
C ALA A 225 -10.48 21.25 -54.98
N ARG A 226 -11.71 21.24 -55.49
CA ARG A 226 -12.25 22.35 -56.28
C ARG A 226 -12.44 23.60 -55.44
N GLU A 227 -12.92 23.44 -54.21
CA GLU A 227 -13.11 24.56 -53.29
C GLU A 227 -11.78 25.23 -52.96
N VAL A 228 -10.75 24.46 -52.61
CA VAL A 228 -9.40 24.97 -52.30
C VAL A 228 -8.76 25.68 -53.50
N LEU A 229 -8.96 25.16 -54.72
CA LEU A 229 -8.46 25.81 -55.95
C LEU A 229 -9.14 27.14 -56.27
N ALA A 230 -10.36 27.38 -55.77
CA ALA A 230 -11.09 28.63 -55.98
C ALA A 230 -10.76 29.73 -54.95
N VAL A 231 -10.05 29.38 -53.87
CA VAL A 231 -9.66 30.32 -52.81
C VAL A 231 -8.75 31.47 -53.27
N PRO A 232 -7.66 31.28 -54.05
CA PRO A 232 -6.76 32.38 -54.41
C PRO A 232 -7.44 33.51 -55.19
N GLU A 233 -8.40 33.19 -56.07
CA GLU A 233 -9.20 34.22 -56.76
C GLU A 233 -10.09 35.01 -55.79
N ARG A 234 -10.65 34.35 -54.77
CA ARG A 234 -11.44 35.04 -53.73
C ARG A 234 -10.56 35.93 -52.85
N LEU A 235 -9.33 35.49 -52.56
CA LEU A 235 -8.36 36.31 -51.83
C LEU A 235 -7.95 37.55 -52.62
N ARG A 236 -7.77 37.44 -53.96
CA ARG A 236 -7.52 38.61 -54.82
C ARG A 236 -8.62 39.65 -54.70
N GLY A 237 -9.89 39.24 -54.82
CA GLY A 237 -11.02 40.16 -54.70
C GLY A 237 -11.09 40.85 -53.32
N LEU A 238 -10.85 40.10 -52.23
CA LEU A 238 -10.85 40.67 -50.88
C LEU A 238 -9.70 41.66 -50.63
N VAL A 239 -8.54 41.44 -51.27
CA VAL A 239 -7.39 42.36 -51.19
C VAL A 239 -7.64 43.61 -52.02
N GLU A 240 -8.22 43.50 -53.22
CA GLU A 240 -8.60 44.65 -54.06
C GLU A 240 -9.68 45.54 -53.40
N GLU A 241 -10.58 44.96 -52.60
CA GLU A 241 -11.56 45.68 -51.80
C GLU A 241 -10.98 46.31 -50.51
N GLY A 242 -9.67 46.16 -50.26
CA GLY A 242 -8.99 46.69 -49.06
C GLY A 242 -9.25 45.87 -47.78
N ARG A 243 -9.94 44.73 -47.86
CA ARG A 243 -10.33 43.87 -46.73
C ARG A 243 -9.28 42.78 -46.44
N VAL A 244 -8.04 43.22 -46.28
CA VAL A 244 -6.85 42.35 -46.17
C VAL A 244 -6.91 41.41 -44.95
N GLU A 245 -7.44 41.87 -43.82
CA GLU A 245 -7.57 41.06 -42.61
C GLU A 245 -8.55 39.88 -42.77
N GLU A 246 -9.60 40.04 -43.57
CA GLU A 246 -10.54 38.96 -43.86
C GLU A 246 -9.93 37.94 -44.81
N ALA A 247 -9.18 38.40 -45.82
CA ALA A 247 -8.41 37.53 -46.71
C ALA A 247 -7.44 36.64 -45.92
N LYS A 248 -6.71 37.18 -44.94
CA LYS A 248 -5.85 36.40 -44.03
C LYS A 248 -6.62 35.32 -43.28
N ARG A 249 -7.82 35.65 -42.79
CA ARG A 249 -8.63 34.71 -42.01
C ARG A 249 -9.13 33.57 -42.87
N GLU A 250 -9.61 33.88 -44.08
CA GLU A 250 -10.06 32.87 -45.04
C GLU A 250 -8.92 31.98 -45.53
N TRP A 251 -7.70 32.53 -45.66
CA TRP A 251 -6.55 31.74 -46.12
C TRP A 251 -6.01 30.72 -45.10
N LYS A 252 -6.24 30.92 -43.79
CA LYS A 252 -5.70 30.04 -42.73
C LYS A 252 -6.14 28.58 -42.85
N VAL A 253 -7.40 28.31 -43.19
CA VAL A 253 -7.96 26.95 -43.24
C VAL A 253 -7.54 26.20 -44.52
N PRO A 254 -7.68 26.78 -45.73
CA PRO A 254 -7.17 26.20 -46.97
C PRO A 254 -5.66 25.98 -46.94
N ARG A 255 -4.88 26.93 -46.39
CA ARG A 255 -3.43 26.79 -46.24
C ARG A 255 -3.05 25.55 -45.41
N ARG A 256 -3.64 25.37 -44.22
CA ARG A 256 -3.38 24.19 -43.37
C ARG A 256 -3.74 22.88 -44.06
N LEU A 257 -4.81 22.88 -44.85
CA LEU A 257 -5.22 21.71 -45.62
C LEU A 257 -4.21 21.38 -46.73
N LEU A 258 -3.72 22.39 -47.45
CA LEU A 258 -2.69 22.26 -48.48
C LEU A 258 -1.34 21.81 -47.89
N GLU A 259 -0.93 22.33 -46.74
CA GLU A 259 0.27 21.87 -46.01
C GLU A 259 0.17 20.39 -45.65
N ARG A 260 -1.01 19.94 -45.17
CA ARG A 260 -1.27 18.52 -44.90
C ARG A 260 -1.27 17.66 -46.17
N TRP A 261 -1.67 18.21 -47.32
CA TRP A 261 -1.61 17.51 -48.60
C TRP A 261 -0.17 17.39 -49.09
N ARG A 262 0.64 18.44 -48.92
CA ARG A 262 2.09 18.46 -49.18
C ARG A 262 2.82 17.40 -48.35
N GLU A 263 2.59 17.35 -47.04
CA GLU A 263 3.18 16.35 -46.13
C GLU A 263 2.85 14.91 -46.55
N ARG A 264 1.65 14.71 -47.11
CA ARG A 264 1.18 13.40 -47.56
C ARG A 264 1.58 13.07 -49.00
N GLY A 265 2.31 13.96 -49.67
CA GLY A 265 2.72 13.82 -51.07
C GLY A 265 1.56 13.85 -52.08
N LEU A 266 0.43 14.45 -51.71
CA LEU A 266 -0.76 14.55 -52.56
C LEU A 266 -0.74 15.86 -53.35
N GLY A 267 -0.89 15.78 -54.68
CA GLY A 267 -1.02 16.96 -55.55
C GLY A 267 0.28 17.55 -56.11
N GLY A 268 1.44 17.06 -55.67
CA GLY A 268 2.77 17.42 -56.21
C GLY A 268 3.03 18.93 -56.20
N GLY A 269 3.86 19.42 -57.13
CA GLY A 269 4.24 20.83 -57.22
C GLY A 269 3.10 21.82 -57.54
N GLY A 270 1.88 21.34 -57.79
CA GLY A 270 0.70 22.21 -57.90
C GLY A 270 0.23 22.73 -56.54
N VAL A 271 0.37 21.93 -55.47
CA VAL A 271 0.04 22.34 -54.10
C VAL A 271 1.02 23.39 -53.59
N ASP A 272 2.30 23.23 -53.90
CA ASP A 272 3.35 24.19 -53.49
C ASP A 272 3.13 25.55 -54.15
N LYS A 273 2.85 25.58 -55.46
CA LYS A 273 2.52 26.82 -56.19
C LYS A 273 1.29 27.52 -55.65
N LEU A 274 0.26 26.78 -55.24
CA LEU A 274 -0.96 27.37 -54.66
C LEU A 274 -0.70 27.98 -53.29
N ILE A 275 0.17 27.36 -52.49
CA ILE A 275 0.58 27.92 -51.19
C ILE A 275 1.34 29.22 -51.42
N GLU A 276 2.33 29.21 -52.32
CA GLU A 276 3.12 30.38 -52.69
C GLU A 276 2.25 31.51 -53.26
N GLU A 277 1.31 31.20 -54.16
CA GLU A 277 0.40 32.17 -54.75
C GLU A 277 -0.53 32.78 -53.70
N GLY A 278 -1.16 31.97 -52.84
CA GLY A 278 -2.03 32.48 -51.79
C GLY A 278 -1.29 33.33 -50.75
N ASP A 279 -0.06 32.94 -50.41
CA ASP A 279 0.81 33.70 -49.51
C ASP A 279 1.25 35.04 -50.12
N ALA A 280 1.57 35.06 -51.41
CA ALA A 280 1.93 36.28 -52.12
C ALA A 280 0.76 37.27 -52.22
N ILE A 281 -0.46 36.79 -52.42
CA ILE A 281 -1.66 37.65 -52.48
C ILE A 281 -1.92 38.32 -51.12
N VAL A 282 -1.86 37.53 -50.04
CA VAL A 282 -2.06 38.04 -48.69
C VAL A 282 -0.94 38.98 -48.26
N GLY A 283 0.32 38.65 -48.57
CA GLY A 283 1.49 39.49 -48.27
C GLY A 283 1.47 40.82 -49.05
N ARG A 284 1.07 40.81 -50.32
CA ARG A 284 0.93 42.04 -51.11
C ARG A 284 -0.15 42.97 -50.54
N GLY A 285 -1.27 42.42 -50.07
CA GLY A 285 -2.30 43.21 -49.39
C GLY A 285 -1.81 43.83 -48.07
N GLU A 286 -0.93 43.14 -47.34
CA GLU A 286 -0.30 43.69 -46.12
C GLU A 286 0.63 44.87 -46.41
N GLU A 287 1.42 44.81 -47.49
CA GLU A 287 2.32 45.89 -47.90
C GLU A 287 1.53 47.13 -48.37
N GLU A 288 0.46 46.93 -49.14
CA GLU A 288 -0.39 48.03 -49.63
C GLU A 288 -1.17 48.71 -48.48
N SER A 289 -1.77 47.93 -47.56
CA SER A 289 -2.45 48.48 -46.38
C SER A 289 -1.52 49.15 -45.37
N GLY A 290 -0.27 48.69 -45.25
CA GLY A 290 0.75 49.33 -44.40
C GLY A 290 1.16 50.71 -44.92
N SER A 291 1.25 50.88 -46.24
CA SER A 291 1.67 52.14 -46.87
C SER A 291 0.62 53.27 -46.77
N GLU A 292 -0.68 52.95 -46.76
CA GLU A 292 -1.74 53.93 -46.53
C GLU A 292 -1.77 54.41 -45.07
N SER A 293 -1.40 53.57 -44.12
CA SER A 293 -1.39 53.92 -42.69
C SER A 293 -0.21 54.82 -42.29
N GLU A 294 0.89 54.84 -43.05
CA GLU A 294 2.04 55.74 -42.81
C GLU A 294 1.87 57.13 -43.46
N SER A 295 0.93 57.30 -44.41
CA SER A 295 0.72 58.59 -45.09
C SER A 295 -0.27 59.55 -44.39
N GLU A 296 -1.05 59.09 -43.40
CA GLU A 296 -1.98 59.96 -42.63
C GLU A 296 -1.37 60.54 -41.32
N GLY A 297 -0.09 60.27 -41.03
CA GLY A 297 0.57 60.68 -39.78
C GLY A 297 1.41 61.96 -39.80
N SER A 298 1.41 62.75 -40.88
CA SER A 298 2.23 63.98 -40.98
C SER A 298 1.42 65.18 -41.48
N GLY A 299 0.64 65.80 -40.58
CA GLY A 299 -0.25 66.89 -40.98
C GLY A 299 -0.83 67.79 -39.89
N GLU A 300 -0.34 67.79 -38.65
CA GLU A 300 -0.73 68.80 -37.66
C GLU A 300 0.46 69.14 -36.76
N ASP A 301 1.13 70.26 -37.02
CA ASP A 301 1.83 71.09 -36.02
C ASP A 301 2.50 72.31 -36.69
N ASN A 302 1.77 73.44 -36.78
CA ASN A 302 2.23 74.82 -36.52
C ASN A 302 1.34 75.85 -37.25
N THR A 303 0.52 76.60 -36.51
CA THR A 303 0.57 78.07 -36.56
C THR A 303 -0.07 78.64 -35.29
N THR A 304 0.76 79.30 -34.48
CA THR A 304 0.36 80.52 -33.74
C THR A 304 0.74 81.71 -34.60
#